data_AF-A0A538D8D9-F1
#
_entry.id   AF-A0A538D8D9-F1
#
_cell.length_a   1.000
_cell.length_b   1.000
_cell.length_c   1.000
_cell.angle_alpha   90.00
_cell.angle_beta   90.00
_cell.angle_gamma   90.00
#
_symmetry.space_group_name_H-M   'P 1'
#
loop_
_entity.id
_entity.type
_entity.pdbx_description
1 polymer ?
#
loop_
_entity_poly.entity_id
_entity_poly.type
_entity_poly.pdbx_seq_one_letter_code
_entity_poly.pdbx_strand_id
1 'polypeptide(L)'
;MGQRRYPDCVAREGKPRLRALEDVVALPRRSSLTPELQRALAAASQLHSLRSDLEPVPVRPTATISEAGAYRFRQKDPIDLRVSRVGGRSALGFLHELGHLVDHQVYYDRKTRTWASAKHPAFAAWRAAAALLEKRRLPGGHSRQRYFQSVHELWARSYAQTVLLRSDDGVLKRRLEKLQAEDDAHVWPAEQFEAVALEVELVFERLGLRQLRLQLAA
;
A
#
# COMPACT_ATOMS: atom_id res chain seq x y z
N MET A 1 -17.26 -33.02 9.20
CA MET A 1 -16.82 -31.88 8.37
C MET A 1 -16.04 -30.92 9.26
N GLY A 2 -14.72 -30.75 9.05
CA GLY A 2 -13.93 -29.83 9.87
C GLY A 2 -14.32 -28.38 9.59
N GLN A 3 -14.77 -27.65 10.61
CA GLN A 3 -14.99 -26.21 10.51
C GLN A 3 -13.68 -25.55 10.08
N ARG A 4 -13.72 -24.84 8.94
CA ARG A 4 -12.57 -24.10 8.42
C ARG A 4 -12.24 -22.96 9.40
N ARG A 5 -11.25 -23.17 10.27
CA ARG A 5 -10.83 -22.15 11.24
C ARG A 5 -10.39 -20.90 10.49
N TYR A 6 -11.06 -19.78 10.76
CA TYR A 6 -10.67 -18.49 10.20
C TYR A 6 -9.32 -18.09 10.79
N PRO A 7 -8.39 -17.52 9.99
CA PRO A 7 -7.10 -17.08 10.51
C PRO A 7 -7.30 -16.01 11.60
N ASP A 8 -6.43 -16.09 12.61
CA ASP A 8 -6.37 -15.15 13.72
C ASP A 8 -5.80 -13.81 13.25
N CYS A 9 -6.19 -12.73 13.92
CA CYS A 9 -5.61 -11.41 13.66
C CYS A 9 -4.23 -11.30 14.30
N VAL A 10 -3.40 -10.42 13.74
CA VAL A 10 -2.07 -10.11 14.26
C VAL A 10 -2.19 -9.50 15.66
N ALA A 11 -1.37 -9.96 16.59
CA ALA A 11 -1.38 -9.46 17.95
C ALA A 11 -0.88 -8.00 18.03
N ARG A 12 -1.25 -7.31 19.10
CA ARG A 12 -0.76 -5.96 19.43
C ARG A 12 -0.03 -6.03 20.76
N GLU A 13 1.14 -5.41 20.82
CA GLU A 13 2.01 -5.38 21.98
C GLU A 13 2.37 -3.94 22.36
N GLY A 14 1.95 -3.55 23.56
CA GLY A 14 2.31 -2.27 24.15
C GLY A 14 1.62 -1.06 23.50
N LYS A 15 2.32 0.09 23.53
CA LYS A 15 1.83 1.34 22.95
C LYS A 15 2.37 1.53 21.54
N PRO A 16 1.59 2.09 20.60
CA PRO A 16 2.07 2.37 19.26
C PRO A 16 3.31 3.27 19.28
N ARG A 17 4.38 2.82 18.61
CA ARG A 17 5.65 3.53 18.47
C ARG A 17 6.01 3.67 17.00
N LEU A 18 6.81 4.67 16.65
CA LEU A 18 7.30 4.81 15.28
C LEU A 18 8.25 3.65 14.95
N ARG A 19 7.98 2.93 13.87
CA ARG A 19 8.73 1.75 13.43
C ARG A 19 9.00 1.81 11.93
N ALA A 20 10.16 1.30 11.51
CA ALA A 20 10.44 1.07 10.11
C ALA A 20 9.46 0.02 9.54
N LEU A 21 9.18 0.05 8.24
CA LEU A 21 8.16 -0.86 7.69
C LEU A 21 8.63 -2.32 7.71
N GLU A 22 9.94 -2.57 7.67
CA GLU A 22 10.54 -3.90 7.85
C GLU A 22 10.22 -4.53 9.20
N ASP A 23 9.97 -3.71 10.22
CA ASP A 23 9.55 -4.18 11.55
C ASP A 23 8.03 -4.38 11.64
N VAL A 24 7.27 -3.80 10.71
CA VAL A 24 5.80 -3.83 10.71
C VAL A 24 5.27 -4.96 9.84
N VAL A 25 5.98 -5.37 8.80
CA VAL A 25 5.57 -6.47 7.90
C VAL A 25 6.59 -7.59 7.85
N ALA A 26 6.13 -8.83 7.88
CA ALA A 26 6.98 -10.01 7.76
C ALA A 26 6.91 -10.57 6.33
N LEU A 27 7.98 -10.37 5.56
CA LEU A 27 8.10 -10.93 4.21
C LEU A 27 8.23 -12.47 4.24
N PRO A 28 7.76 -13.17 3.18
CA PRO A 28 7.86 -14.61 3.12
C PRO A 28 9.33 -15.07 3.04
N ARG A 29 9.77 -15.97 3.92
CA ARG A 29 11.18 -16.43 3.94
C ARG A 29 11.55 -17.38 2.78
N ARG A 30 10.59 -18.13 2.24
CA ARG A 30 10.81 -19.20 1.25
C ARG A 30 9.95 -19.00 0.00
N SER A 31 10.02 -17.81 -0.60
CA SER A 31 9.29 -17.49 -1.83
C SER A 31 10.22 -16.95 -2.92
N SER A 32 9.95 -17.29 -4.17
CA SER A 32 10.61 -16.67 -5.33
C SER A 32 10.29 -15.18 -5.45
N LEU A 33 9.20 -14.70 -4.84
CA LEU A 33 8.85 -13.28 -4.82
C LEU A 33 9.68 -12.45 -3.85
N THR A 34 10.31 -13.09 -2.85
CA THR A 34 10.97 -12.40 -1.72
C THR A 34 11.92 -11.29 -2.15
N PRO A 35 12.83 -11.48 -3.12
CA PRO A 35 13.76 -10.43 -3.51
C PRO A 35 13.08 -9.19 -4.10
N GLU A 36 11.97 -9.37 -4.83
CA GLU A 36 11.19 -8.26 -5.36
C GLU A 36 10.41 -7.54 -4.25
N LEU A 37 9.79 -8.30 -3.34
CA LEU A 37 9.07 -7.73 -2.20
C LEU A 37 9.99 -6.96 -1.26
N GLN A 38 11.23 -7.44 -1.07
CA GLN A 38 12.26 -6.75 -0.30
C GLN A 38 12.63 -5.41 -0.93
N ARG A 39 12.83 -5.34 -2.25
CA ARG A 39 13.07 -4.08 -2.96
C ARG A 39 11.91 -3.11 -2.79
N ALA A 40 10.68 -3.58 -2.98
CA ALA A 40 9.48 -2.76 -2.83
C ALA A 40 9.31 -2.24 -1.39
N LEU A 41 9.55 -3.09 -0.39
CA LEU A 41 9.49 -2.70 1.01
C LEU A 41 10.57 -1.67 1.37
N ALA A 42 11.81 -1.88 0.91
CA ALA A 42 12.90 -0.94 1.14
C ALA A 42 12.60 0.44 0.51
N ALA A 43 12.03 0.46 -0.70
CA ALA A 43 11.59 1.71 -1.34
C ALA A 43 10.49 2.41 -0.53
N ALA A 44 9.51 1.66 -0.01
CA ALA A 44 8.46 2.22 0.85
C ALA A 44 9.04 2.78 2.17
N SER A 45 10.00 2.09 2.79
CA SER A 45 10.63 2.51 4.04
C SER A 45 11.45 3.79 3.90
N GLN A 46 12.01 4.05 2.70
CA GLN A 46 12.68 5.32 2.41
C GLN A 46 11.70 6.50 2.43
N LEU A 47 10.43 6.25 2.11
CA LEU A 47 9.40 7.27 2.07
C LEU A 47 8.85 7.56 3.47
N HIS A 48 8.56 6.52 4.26
CA HIS A 48 7.94 6.70 5.57
C HIS A 48 8.13 5.52 6.53
N SER A 49 7.86 5.79 7.80
CA SER A 49 7.67 4.80 8.87
C SER A 49 6.19 4.65 9.21
N LEU A 50 5.85 3.78 10.16
CA LEU A 50 4.49 3.66 10.67
C LEU A 50 4.50 3.65 12.20
N ARG A 51 3.58 4.41 12.82
CA ARG A 51 3.32 4.31 14.25
C ARG A 51 2.47 3.07 14.51
N SER A 52 3.05 2.03 15.11
CA SER A 52 2.41 0.72 15.25
C SER A 52 2.80 0.02 16.55
N ASP A 53 1.84 -0.71 17.12
CA ASP A 53 1.97 -1.68 18.21
C ASP A 53 1.81 -3.13 17.72
N LEU A 54 1.63 -3.36 16.42
CA LEU A 54 1.39 -4.69 15.87
C LEU A 54 2.65 -5.56 15.94
N GLU A 55 2.49 -6.86 16.22
CA GLU A 55 3.45 -7.85 15.74
C GLU A 55 3.60 -7.75 14.19
N PRO A 56 4.70 -8.21 13.59
CA PRO A 56 4.88 -8.10 12.14
C PRO A 56 3.75 -8.77 11.35
N VAL A 57 3.04 -8.00 10.52
CA VAL A 57 1.92 -8.48 9.70
C VAL A 57 2.45 -9.39 8.59
N PRO A 58 2.02 -10.66 8.50
CA PRO A 58 2.61 -11.59 7.55
C PRO A 58 2.21 -11.26 6.11
N VAL A 59 3.19 -11.31 5.20
CA VAL A 59 2.99 -11.24 3.75
C VAL A 59 2.98 -12.66 3.18
N ARG A 60 1.89 -13.02 2.51
CA ARG A 60 1.63 -14.39 2.03
C ARG A 60 1.48 -14.42 0.50
N PRO A 61 2.43 -15.01 -0.23
CA PRO A 61 2.25 -15.33 -1.63
C PRO A 61 1.06 -16.27 -1.83
N THR A 62 0.29 -16.04 -2.89
CA THR A 62 -0.87 -16.88 -3.24
C THR A 62 -1.01 -16.98 -4.75
N ALA A 63 -1.64 -18.05 -5.24
CA ALA A 63 -1.99 -18.22 -6.65
C ALA A 63 -3.51 -18.35 -6.84
N THR A 64 -4.30 -18.16 -5.77
CA THR A 64 -5.74 -18.50 -5.76
C THR A 64 -6.64 -17.27 -5.79
N ILE A 65 -6.08 -16.08 -5.99
CA ILE A 65 -6.82 -14.84 -6.07
C ILE A 65 -6.75 -14.30 -7.51
N SER A 66 -7.85 -13.72 -7.98
CA SER A 66 -7.92 -13.06 -9.29
C SER A 66 -7.24 -11.69 -9.30
N GLU A 67 -7.12 -11.06 -8.13
CA GLU A 67 -6.50 -9.75 -7.96
C GLU A 67 -4.99 -9.84 -7.75
N ALA A 68 -4.28 -8.73 -7.92
CA ALA A 68 -2.83 -8.67 -7.68
C ALA A 68 -2.45 -8.86 -6.20
N GLY A 69 -3.38 -8.63 -5.27
CA GLY A 69 -3.20 -8.81 -3.84
C GLY A 69 -4.52 -8.82 -3.07
N ALA A 70 -4.42 -8.98 -1.74
CA ALA A 70 -5.54 -8.71 -0.84
C ALA A 70 -5.04 -8.42 0.59
N TYR A 71 -5.39 -7.25 1.11
CA TYR A 71 -5.25 -6.89 2.52
C TYR A 71 -6.43 -7.44 3.31
N ARG A 72 -6.15 -8.36 4.24
CA ARG A 72 -7.19 -8.99 5.06
C ARG A 72 -7.12 -8.48 6.49
N PHE A 73 -8.27 -8.18 7.05
CA PHE A 73 -8.40 -7.60 8.39
C PHE A 73 -9.75 -7.96 9.02
N ARG A 74 -9.86 -7.75 10.34
CA ARG A 74 -11.12 -7.82 11.09
C ARG A 74 -11.22 -6.59 11.99
N GLN A 75 -12.27 -5.79 11.80
CA GLN A 75 -12.41 -4.50 12.47
C GLN A 75 -11.14 -3.67 12.27
N LYS A 76 -10.42 -3.28 13.35
CA LYS A 76 -9.18 -2.50 13.28
C LYS A 76 -7.92 -3.35 13.09
N ASP A 77 -8.03 -4.67 13.17
CA ASP A 77 -6.88 -5.57 13.34
C ASP A 77 -6.54 -6.31 12.03
N PRO A 78 -5.29 -6.22 11.55
CA PRO A 78 -4.86 -6.93 10.34
C PRO A 78 -4.77 -8.43 10.57
N ILE A 79 -4.89 -9.19 9.48
CA ILE A 79 -4.67 -10.64 9.42
C ILE A 79 -3.41 -10.93 8.60
N ASP A 80 -3.39 -10.53 7.33
CA ASP A 80 -2.24 -10.66 6.44
C ASP A 80 -2.36 -9.79 5.19
N LEU A 81 -1.24 -9.65 4.48
CA LEU A 81 -1.20 -9.11 3.11
C LEU A 81 -0.98 -10.29 2.16
N ARG A 82 -1.92 -10.51 1.25
CA ARG A 82 -1.76 -11.52 0.19
C ARG A 82 -1.20 -10.87 -1.05
N VAL A 83 -0.24 -11.54 -1.68
CA VAL A 83 0.36 -11.08 -2.95
C VAL A 83 0.23 -12.20 -3.97
N SER A 84 -0.36 -11.88 -5.13
CA SER A 84 -0.48 -12.85 -6.21
C SER A 84 0.89 -13.19 -6.80
N ARG A 85 1.13 -14.48 -7.05
CA ARG A 85 2.29 -14.97 -7.79
C ARG A 85 2.08 -14.91 -9.31
N VAL A 86 0.85 -14.59 -9.74
CA VAL A 86 0.41 -14.63 -11.13
C VAL A 86 0.32 -13.20 -11.66
N GLY A 87 0.69 -13.01 -12.93
CA GLY A 87 0.50 -11.73 -13.63
C GLY A 87 1.62 -10.70 -13.51
N GLY A 88 2.77 -11.05 -12.91
CA GLY A 88 4.01 -10.24 -13.00
C GLY A 88 4.00 -8.87 -12.30
N ARG A 89 2.93 -8.53 -11.57
CA ARG A 89 2.75 -7.25 -10.87
C ARG A 89 2.98 -7.35 -9.36
N SER A 90 3.85 -8.27 -8.90
CA SER A 90 4.03 -8.58 -7.47
C SER A 90 4.47 -7.38 -6.64
N ALA A 91 5.42 -6.55 -7.13
CA ALA A 91 5.81 -5.31 -6.43
C ALA A 91 4.64 -4.33 -6.30
N LEU A 92 3.95 -4.03 -7.41
CA LEU A 92 2.82 -3.10 -7.42
C LEU A 92 1.67 -3.59 -6.52
N GLY A 93 1.29 -4.87 -6.64
CA GLY A 93 0.25 -5.48 -5.81
C GLY A 93 0.61 -5.48 -4.34
N PHE A 94 1.85 -5.82 -3.98
CA PHE A 94 2.31 -5.73 -2.59
C PHE A 94 2.23 -4.31 -2.03
N LEU A 95 2.72 -3.31 -2.78
CA LEU A 95 2.68 -1.92 -2.35
C LEU A 95 1.23 -1.40 -2.23
N HIS A 96 0.33 -1.85 -3.09
CA HIS A 96 -1.10 -1.55 -2.98
C HIS A 96 -1.67 -2.09 -1.66
N GLU A 97 -1.42 -3.36 -1.32
CA GLU A 97 -1.89 -3.92 -0.04
C GLU A 97 -1.20 -3.28 1.17
N LEU A 98 0.05 -2.85 1.04
CA LEU A 98 0.75 -2.07 2.06
C LEU A 98 0.10 -0.69 2.23
N GLY A 99 -0.32 -0.04 1.15
CA GLY A 99 -1.08 1.20 1.18
C GLY A 99 -2.40 1.06 1.95
N HIS A 100 -3.12 -0.05 1.75
CA HIS A 100 -4.31 -0.40 2.54
C HIS A 100 -3.99 -0.61 4.02
N LEU A 101 -2.92 -1.35 4.35
CA LEU A 101 -2.48 -1.52 5.73
C LEU A 101 -2.19 -0.16 6.39
N VAL A 102 -1.42 0.69 5.73
CA VAL A 102 -1.05 2.03 6.24
C VAL A 102 -2.30 2.88 6.48
N ASP A 103 -3.20 2.96 5.49
CA ASP A 103 -4.46 3.69 5.59
C ASP A 103 -5.29 3.23 6.80
N HIS A 104 -5.45 1.91 6.90
CA HIS A 104 -6.24 1.28 7.95
C HIS A 104 -5.64 1.48 9.35
N GLN A 105 -4.31 1.47 9.48
CA GLN A 105 -3.63 1.61 10.77
C GLN A 105 -3.41 3.07 11.20
N VAL A 106 -3.42 4.02 10.27
CA VAL A 106 -3.41 5.46 10.61
C VAL A 106 -4.72 5.85 11.30
N TYR A 107 -5.86 5.37 10.79
CA TYR A 107 -7.16 5.63 11.40
C TYR A 107 -8.19 4.58 10.98
N TYR A 108 -8.98 4.12 11.94
CA TYR A 108 -10.15 3.28 11.69
C TYR A 108 -11.32 3.66 12.61
N ASP A 109 -12.41 4.13 12.02
CA ASP A 109 -13.66 4.33 12.73
C ASP A 109 -14.45 3.01 12.75
N ARG A 110 -14.61 2.40 13.93
CA ARG A 110 -15.33 1.12 14.06
C ARG A 110 -16.82 1.22 13.72
N LYS A 111 -17.45 2.38 13.97
CA LYS A 111 -18.90 2.56 13.77
C LYS A 111 -19.20 2.70 12.29
N THR A 112 -18.42 3.51 11.58
CA THR A 112 -18.64 3.79 10.15
C THR A 112 -17.78 2.95 9.22
N ARG A 113 -16.85 2.15 9.77
CA ARG A 113 -15.85 1.34 9.04
C ARG A 113 -14.99 2.18 8.09
N THR A 114 -14.70 3.42 8.48
CA THR A 114 -14.01 4.42 7.64
C THR A 114 -12.52 4.47 7.95
N TRP A 115 -11.70 4.56 6.91
CA TRP A 115 -10.23 4.59 7.00
C TRP A 115 -9.69 6.03 6.92
N ALA A 116 -8.38 6.21 7.09
CA ALA A 116 -7.74 7.51 7.14
C ALA A 116 -7.92 8.33 5.84
N SER A 117 -7.72 7.71 4.68
CA SER A 117 -7.79 8.33 3.35
C SER A 117 -9.13 9.04 3.12
N ALA A 118 -10.22 8.51 3.67
CA ALA A 118 -11.56 9.07 3.53
C ALA A 118 -11.87 10.22 4.49
N LYS A 119 -11.24 10.27 5.68
CA LYS A 119 -11.71 11.16 6.78
C LYS A 119 -10.60 11.96 7.46
N HIS A 120 -9.38 11.44 7.53
CA HIS A 120 -8.30 12.08 8.25
C HIS A 120 -7.86 13.39 7.56
N PRO A 121 -7.65 14.51 8.31
CA PRO A 121 -7.29 15.80 7.74
C PRO A 121 -5.99 15.80 6.93
N ALA A 122 -4.98 15.01 7.35
CA ALA A 122 -3.70 14.90 6.64
C ALA A 122 -3.83 14.51 5.15
N PHE A 123 -4.93 13.83 4.79
CA PHE A 123 -5.23 13.34 3.45
C PHE A 123 -6.08 14.32 2.61
N ALA A 124 -6.46 15.49 3.15
CA ALA A 124 -7.38 16.40 2.46
C ALA A 124 -6.84 16.93 1.13
N ALA A 125 -5.59 17.39 1.11
CA ALA A 125 -4.95 17.88 -0.11
C ALA A 125 -4.69 16.74 -1.11
N TRP A 126 -4.29 15.56 -0.63
CA TRP A 126 -4.23 14.35 -1.47
C TRP A 126 -5.57 14.02 -2.12
N ARG A 127 -6.70 14.05 -1.38
CA ARG A 127 -8.04 13.82 -1.96
C ARG A 127 -8.36 14.83 -3.06
N ALA A 128 -8.03 16.10 -2.85
CA ALA A 128 -8.24 17.16 -3.83
C ALA A 128 -7.41 16.93 -5.11
N ALA A 129 -6.12 16.60 -4.97
CA ALA A 129 -5.26 16.28 -6.11
C ALA A 129 -5.72 15.01 -6.84
N ALA A 130 -6.05 13.95 -6.10
CA ALA A 130 -6.49 12.68 -6.67
C ALA A 130 -7.85 12.79 -7.38
N ALA A 131 -8.70 13.75 -7.00
CA ALA A 131 -9.96 14.02 -7.70
C ALA A 131 -9.78 14.61 -9.11
N LEU A 132 -8.61 15.19 -9.39
CA LEU A 132 -8.25 15.73 -10.71
C LEU A 132 -7.64 14.67 -11.65
N LEU A 133 -7.28 13.49 -11.13
CA LEU A 133 -6.74 12.41 -11.96
C LEU A 133 -7.79 11.86 -12.92
N GLU A 134 -7.32 11.48 -14.11
CA GLU A 134 -8.14 10.72 -15.04
C GLU A 134 -8.63 9.41 -14.40
N LYS A 135 -9.93 9.15 -14.54
CA LYS A 135 -10.53 7.91 -14.02
C LYS A 135 -10.14 6.73 -14.90
N ARG A 136 -9.16 5.95 -14.45
CA ARG A 136 -8.76 4.68 -15.08
C ARG A 136 -9.90 3.66 -15.00
N ARG A 137 -10.29 3.11 -16.15
CA ARG A 137 -11.31 2.04 -16.23
C ARG A 137 -10.63 0.69 -16.06
N LEU A 138 -11.03 -0.05 -15.04
CA LEU A 138 -10.53 -1.41 -14.82
C LEU A 138 -11.44 -2.43 -15.50
N PRO A 139 -11.01 -3.68 -15.74
CA PRO A 139 -11.92 -4.71 -16.25
C PRO A 139 -13.06 -5.02 -15.26
N GLY A 140 -14.26 -5.25 -15.81
CA GLY A 140 -15.44 -5.72 -15.09
C GLY A 140 -16.57 -4.70 -14.94
N GLY A 141 -17.69 -5.14 -14.34
CA GLY A 141 -18.95 -4.38 -14.33
C GLY A 141 -18.98 -3.16 -13.40
N HIS A 142 -20.11 -2.45 -13.41
CA HIS A 142 -20.31 -1.19 -12.68
C HIS A 142 -19.95 -1.26 -11.18
N SER A 143 -20.31 -2.35 -10.50
CA SER A 143 -19.97 -2.55 -9.08
C SER A 143 -18.46 -2.54 -8.83
N ARG A 144 -17.71 -3.20 -9.72
CA ARG A 144 -16.26 -3.28 -9.66
C ARG A 144 -15.60 -1.94 -10.00
N GLN A 145 -16.14 -1.19 -10.97
CA GLN A 145 -15.70 0.19 -11.21
C GLN A 145 -15.87 1.06 -9.97
N ARG A 146 -17.04 1.00 -9.34
CA ARG A 146 -17.33 1.77 -8.13
C ARG A 146 -16.38 1.41 -6.99
N TYR A 147 -16.05 0.12 -6.85
CA TYR A 147 -15.08 -0.35 -5.85
C TYR A 147 -13.70 0.28 -6.07
N PHE A 148 -13.13 0.14 -7.28
CA PHE A 148 -11.79 0.68 -7.55
C PHE A 148 -11.73 2.21 -7.55
N GLN A 149 -12.85 2.88 -7.79
CA GLN A 149 -12.97 4.33 -7.69
C GLN A 149 -13.24 4.81 -6.25
N SER A 150 -13.35 3.91 -5.28
CA SER A 150 -13.45 4.30 -3.88
C SER A 150 -12.17 4.95 -3.38
N VAL A 151 -12.29 5.77 -2.34
CA VAL A 151 -11.17 6.58 -1.83
C VAL A 151 -10.01 5.73 -1.31
N HIS A 152 -10.28 4.61 -0.62
CA HIS A 152 -9.21 3.73 -0.11
C HIS A 152 -8.48 2.99 -1.24
N GLU A 153 -9.20 2.57 -2.28
CA GLU A 153 -8.59 1.97 -3.49
C GLU A 153 -7.77 2.99 -4.29
N LEU A 154 -8.24 4.24 -4.37
CA LEU A 154 -7.49 5.32 -4.99
C LEU A 154 -6.24 5.65 -4.18
N TRP A 155 -6.32 5.65 -2.85
CA TRP A 155 -5.17 5.81 -1.96
C TRP A 155 -4.14 4.71 -2.17
N ALA A 156 -4.54 3.43 -2.10
CA ALA A 156 -3.64 2.31 -2.23
C ALA A 156 -2.89 2.30 -3.58
N ARG A 157 -3.58 2.64 -4.67
CA ARG A 157 -2.93 2.81 -6.00
C ARG A 157 -1.99 4.02 -6.03
N SER A 158 -2.41 5.17 -5.50
CA SER A 158 -1.58 6.37 -5.43
C SER A 158 -0.31 6.13 -4.62
N TYR A 159 -0.46 5.51 -3.46
CA TYR A 159 0.64 5.10 -2.60
C TYR A 159 1.63 4.19 -3.35
N ALA A 160 1.12 3.12 -3.98
CA ALA A 160 1.96 2.16 -4.69
C ALA A 160 2.75 2.80 -5.83
N GLN A 161 2.09 3.63 -6.66
CA GLN A 161 2.76 4.32 -7.75
C GLN A 161 3.77 5.35 -7.23
N THR A 162 3.47 6.07 -6.15
CA THR A 162 4.40 7.04 -5.53
C THR A 162 5.68 6.34 -5.07
N VAL A 163 5.56 5.21 -4.37
CA VAL A 163 6.73 4.45 -3.90
C VAL A 163 7.58 3.99 -5.09
N LEU A 164 6.97 3.48 -6.16
CA LEU A 164 7.70 3.07 -7.36
C LEU A 164 8.39 4.25 -8.05
N LEU A 165 7.69 5.38 -8.16
CA LEU A 165 8.18 6.60 -8.82
C LEU A 165 9.36 7.22 -8.07
N ARG A 166 9.32 7.23 -6.73
CA ARG A 166 10.36 7.79 -5.86
C ARG A 166 11.47 6.82 -5.49
N SER A 167 11.38 5.56 -5.91
CA SER A 167 12.37 4.54 -5.61
C SER A 167 13.73 4.84 -6.25
N ASP A 168 14.82 4.71 -5.49
CA ASP A 168 16.19 4.71 -6.04
C ASP A 168 16.53 3.39 -6.77
N ASP A 169 15.70 2.36 -6.64
CA ASP A 169 15.88 1.06 -7.30
C ASP A 169 15.47 1.12 -8.79
N GLY A 170 16.47 0.98 -9.68
CA GLY A 170 16.27 1.02 -11.13
C GLY A 170 15.41 -0.13 -11.69
N VAL A 171 15.27 -1.26 -10.98
CA VAL A 171 14.38 -2.35 -11.40
C VAL A 171 12.92 -1.97 -11.14
N LEU A 172 12.63 -1.31 -10.01
CA LEU A 172 11.29 -0.82 -9.70
C LEU A 172 10.88 0.32 -10.64
N LYS A 173 11.79 1.26 -10.93
CA LYS A 173 11.55 2.33 -11.91
C LYS A 173 11.21 1.79 -13.30
N ARG A 174 12.03 0.90 -13.85
CA ARG A 174 11.76 0.27 -15.15
C ARG A 174 10.44 -0.51 -15.19
N ARG A 175 10.04 -1.14 -14.08
CA ARG A 175 8.72 -1.78 -13.97
C ARG A 175 7.60 -0.76 -14.09
N LEU A 176 7.69 0.38 -13.39
CA LEU A 176 6.70 1.45 -13.49
C LEU A 176 6.65 2.04 -14.91
N GLU A 177 7.80 2.34 -15.50
CA GLU A 177 7.90 2.84 -16.88
C GLU A 177 7.22 1.88 -17.87
N LYS A 178 7.45 0.57 -17.72
CA LYS A 178 6.80 -0.45 -18.54
C LYS A 178 5.27 -0.43 -18.37
N LEU A 179 4.78 -0.38 -17.13
CA LEU A 179 3.33 -0.32 -16.86
C LEU A 179 2.69 0.95 -17.44
N GLN A 180 3.39 2.08 -17.38
CA GLN A 180 2.93 3.34 -17.98
C GLN A 180 2.94 3.28 -19.51
N ALA A 181 3.98 2.69 -20.11
CA ALA A 181 4.08 2.51 -21.55
C ALA A 181 3.01 1.55 -22.11
N GLU A 182 2.62 0.54 -21.32
CA GLU A 182 1.54 -0.39 -21.64
C GLU A 182 0.14 0.15 -21.29
N ASP A 183 0.03 1.41 -20.85
CA ASP A 183 -1.20 2.05 -20.41
C ASP A 183 -1.98 1.20 -19.38
N ASP A 184 -1.26 0.61 -18.41
CA ASP A 184 -1.87 -0.27 -17.40
C ASP A 184 -2.91 0.50 -16.56
N ALA A 185 -4.12 -0.04 -16.45
CA ALA A 185 -5.24 0.61 -15.76
C ALA A 185 -5.02 0.86 -14.26
N HIS A 186 -3.98 0.30 -13.65
CA HIS A 186 -3.66 0.51 -12.23
C HIS A 186 -2.69 1.68 -11.97
N VAL A 187 -2.08 2.24 -13.02
CA VAL A 187 -1.15 3.37 -12.92
C VAL A 187 -1.58 4.51 -13.84
N TRP A 188 -1.05 5.70 -13.58
CA TRP A 188 -1.22 6.91 -14.39
C TRP A 188 0.08 7.30 -15.08
N PRO A 189 0.05 8.02 -16.20
CA PRO A 189 1.24 8.67 -16.76
C PRO A 189 1.92 9.57 -15.72
N ALA A 190 3.26 9.64 -15.76
CA ALA A 190 4.04 10.36 -14.74
C ALA A 190 3.63 11.83 -14.62
N GLU A 191 3.44 12.51 -15.75
CA GLU A 191 3.04 13.93 -15.81
C GLU A 191 1.69 14.21 -15.13
N GLN A 192 0.72 13.32 -15.29
CA GLN A 192 -0.58 13.45 -14.63
C GLN A 192 -0.50 13.15 -13.13
N PHE A 193 0.43 12.26 -12.75
CA PHE A 193 0.50 11.70 -11.41
C PHE A 193 1.38 12.50 -10.44
N GLU A 194 2.30 13.32 -10.93
CA GLU A 194 3.33 14.00 -10.12
C GLU A 194 2.73 14.82 -8.96
N ALA A 195 1.64 15.56 -9.19
CA ALA A 195 0.96 16.32 -8.15
C ALA A 195 0.37 15.42 -7.05
N VAL A 196 -0.13 14.25 -7.42
CA VAL A 196 -0.66 13.27 -6.45
C VAL A 196 0.48 12.59 -5.69
N ALA A 197 1.60 12.28 -6.37
CA ALA A 197 2.78 11.72 -5.74
C ALA A 197 3.31 12.64 -4.64
N LEU A 198 3.47 13.94 -4.94
CA LEU A 198 3.88 14.94 -3.96
C LEU A 198 2.93 14.97 -2.74
N GLU A 199 1.62 14.94 -2.98
CA GLU A 199 0.65 14.95 -1.87
C GLU A 199 0.67 13.67 -1.04
N VAL A 200 0.99 12.51 -1.62
CA VAL A 200 1.24 11.27 -0.86
C VAL A 200 2.44 11.44 0.08
N GLU A 201 3.54 12.06 -0.38
CA GLU A 201 4.70 12.34 0.47
C GLU A 201 4.33 13.29 1.63
N LEU A 202 3.56 14.33 1.33
CA LEU A 202 3.10 15.31 2.32
C LEU A 202 2.09 14.74 3.30
N VAL A 203 1.31 13.69 2.94
CA VAL A 203 0.49 12.95 3.91
C VAL A 203 1.39 12.41 5.03
N PHE A 204 2.51 11.78 4.70
CA PHE A 204 3.42 11.22 5.70
C PHE A 204 4.10 12.29 6.55
N GLU A 205 4.41 13.45 5.96
CA GLU A 205 4.92 14.60 6.69
C GLU A 205 3.89 15.12 7.71
N ARG A 206 2.64 15.35 7.27
CA ARG A 206 1.53 15.83 8.11
C ARG A 206 1.17 14.84 9.23
N LEU A 207 1.41 13.55 9.02
CA LEU A 207 1.23 12.50 10.04
C LEU A 207 2.43 12.36 11.00
N GLY A 208 3.54 13.05 10.73
CA GLY A 208 4.80 12.88 11.46
C GLY A 208 5.41 11.48 11.28
N LEU A 209 5.25 10.90 10.09
CA LEU A 209 5.71 9.56 9.72
C LEU A 209 6.85 9.56 8.70
N ARG A 210 7.19 10.72 8.12
CA ARG A 210 8.27 10.85 7.14
C ARG A 210 9.60 10.45 7.79
N GLN A 211 10.37 9.58 7.13
CA GLN A 211 11.76 9.39 7.50
C GLN A 211 12.58 10.56 6.96
N LEU A 212 13.01 11.46 7.83
CA LEU A 212 14.10 12.37 7.50
C LEU A 212 15.36 11.52 7.45
N ARG A 213 15.88 11.24 6.24
CA ARG A 213 17.29 10.85 6.10
C ARG A 213 18.11 12.02 6.64
N LEU A 214 18.53 11.96 7.89
CA LEU A 214 19.73 12.65 8.32
C LEU A 214 20.85 12.00 7.51
N GLN A 215 21.28 12.66 6.43
CA GLN A 215 22.60 12.38 5.87
C GLN A 215 23.59 12.74 6.98
N LEU A 216 23.99 11.76 7.77
CA LEU A 216 25.25 11.85 8.49
C LEU A 216 26.31 11.89 7.40
N ALA A 217 26.79 13.09 7.10
CA ALA A 217 28.00 13.29 6.32
C ALA A 217 29.10 12.45 6.99
N ALA A 218 29.66 11.51 6.24
CA ALA A 218 30.88 10.81 6.60
C ALA A 218 32.09 11.70 6.25
#